data_AF-A0A936I1L3-F1
#
_entry.id   AF-A0A936I1L3-F1
#
_cell.length_a   1.000
_cell.length_b   1.000
_cell.length_c   1.000
_cell.angle_alpha   90.00
_cell.angle_beta   90.00
_cell.angle_gamma   90.00
#
_symmetry.space_group_name_H-M   'P 1'
#
loop_
_entity.id
_entity.type
_entity.pdbx_description
1 polymer ?
#
loop_
_entity_poly.entity_id
_entity_poly.type
_entity_poly.pdbx_seq_one_letter_code
_entity_poly.pdbx_strand_id
1 'polypeptide(L)'
;MDDPDLARRLRLLYRTVQMLQSDLRQGHLNSKLLAEIEMRMEHGIATEPRCADLRGPVDALRESTLTPRVELNADTIRACEKLKDAVEDVLSNIG
;
A
#
# COMPACT_ATOMS: atom_id res chain seq x y z
N MET A 1 16.76 6.84 6.32
CA MET A 1 16.67 7.25 4.90
C MET A 1 16.66 8.77 4.85
N ASP A 2 17.18 9.43 3.81
CA ASP A 2 16.98 10.89 3.68
C ASP A 2 15.58 11.19 3.14
N ASP A 3 15.09 12.40 3.40
CA ASP A 3 13.73 12.83 3.05
C ASP A 3 13.42 12.72 1.56
N PRO A 4 14.31 13.11 0.62
CA PRO A 4 14.02 12.95 -0.81
C PRO A 4 13.94 11.48 -1.25
N ASP A 5 14.77 10.57 -0.72
CA ASP A 5 14.64 9.15 -1.04
C ASP A 5 13.35 8.56 -0.44
N LEU A 6 13.01 8.94 0.79
CA LEU A 6 11.78 8.48 1.44
C LEU A 6 10.53 8.96 0.69
N ALA A 7 10.47 10.24 0.36
CA ALA A 7 9.36 10.79 -0.42
C ALA A 7 9.23 10.11 -1.79
N ARG A 8 10.35 9.80 -2.46
CA ARG A 8 10.35 9.05 -3.72
C ARG A 8 9.77 7.64 -3.54
N ARG A 9 10.21 6.90 -2.52
CA ARG A 9 9.71 5.54 -2.26
C ARG A 9 8.22 5.52 -1.91
N LEU A 10 7.78 6.45 -1.08
CA LEU A 10 6.37 6.61 -0.69
C LEU A 10 5.47 6.98 -1.88
N ARG A 11 5.91 7.89 -2.75
CA ARG A 11 5.17 8.21 -3.99
C ARG A 11 5.05 7.01 -4.93
N LEU A 12 6.08 6.17 -4.99
CA LEU A 12 6.00 4.95 -5.80
C LEU A 12 5.06 3.92 -5.16
N LEU A 13 5.12 3.72 -3.84
CA LEU A 13 4.18 2.88 -3.09
C LEU A 13 2.74 3.33 -3.34
N TYR A 14 2.46 4.62 -3.19
CA TYR A 14 1.13 5.21 -3.45
C TYR A 14 0.60 4.85 -4.85
N ARG A 15 1.45 5.02 -5.89
CA ARG A 15 1.07 4.70 -7.28
C ARG A 15 0.77 3.21 -7.45
N THR A 16 1.58 2.33 -6.88
CA THR A 16 1.34 0.87 -6.96
C THR A 16 0.02 0.49 -6.28
N VAL A 17 -0.29 1.07 -5.11
CA VAL A 17 -1.56 0.86 -4.41
C VAL A 17 -2.75 1.42 -5.21
N GLN A 18 -2.59 2.57 -5.84
CA GLN A 18 -3.61 3.17 -6.71
C GLN A 18 -3.90 2.28 -7.94
N MET A 19 -2.87 1.69 -8.54
CA MET A 19 -3.05 0.74 -9.64
C MET A 19 -3.80 -0.51 -9.18
N LEU A 20 -3.42 -1.10 -8.03
CA LEU A 20 -4.11 -2.26 -7.47
C LEU A 20 -5.59 -1.93 -7.18
N GLN A 21 -5.87 -0.77 -6.61
CA GLN A 21 -7.22 -0.29 -6.36
C GLN A 21 -8.04 -0.17 -7.66
N SER A 22 -7.41 0.29 -8.74
CA SER A 22 -8.05 0.44 -10.05
C SER A 22 -8.40 -0.92 -10.65
N ASP A 23 -7.48 -1.88 -10.60
CA ASP A 23 -7.70 -3.26 -11.05
C ASP A 23 -8.84 -3.92 -10.23
N LEU A 24 -8.85 -3.74 -8.91
CA LEU A 24 -9.89 -4.27 -8.02
C LEU A 24 -11.28 -3.69 -8.32
N ARG A 25 -11.36 -2.39 -8.63
CA ARG A 25 -12.62 -1.75 -9.05
C ARG A 25 -13.15 -2.28 -10.39
N GLN A 26 -12.26 -2.83 -11.22
CA GLN A 26 -12.62 -3.54 -12.45
C GLN A 26 -12.93 -5.03 -12.22
N GLY A 27 -12.87 -5.51 -10.96
CA GLY A 27 -13.12 -6.90 -10.59
C GLY A 27 -11.90 -7.81 -10.73
N HIS A 28 -10.70 -7.24 -10.92
CA HIS A 28 -9.47 -7.99 -11.13
C HIS A 28 -8.51 -7.83 -9.95
N LEU A 29 -8.14 -8.93 -9.30
CA LEU A 29 -7.05 -8.93 -8.32
C LEU A 29 -5.72 -9.15 -9.03
N ASN A 30 -4.88 -8.12 -9.07
CA ASN A 30 -3.55 -8.20 -9.65
C ASN A 30 -2.50 -8.56 -8.59
N SER A 31 -2.23 -9.86 -8.45
CA SER A 31 -1.27 -10.39 -7.48
C SER A 31 0.17 -9.88 -7.67
N LYS A 32 0.54 -9.43 -8.88
CA LYS A 32 1.86 -8.83 -9.11
C LYS A 32 1.99 -7.47 -8.43
N LEU A 33 0.93 -6.66 -8.43
CA LEU A 33 0.94 -5.36 -7.75
C LEU A 33 0.96 -5.55 -6.23
N LEU A 34 0.27 -6.56 -5.71
CA LEU A 34 0.35 -6.92 -4.29
C LEU A 34 1.78 -7.30 -3.89
N ALA A 35 2.43 -8.19 -4.65
CA ALA A 35 3.83 -8.57 -4.40
C ALA A 35 4.78 -7.37 -4.50
N GLU A 36 4.52 -6.42 -5.40
CA GLU A 36 5.31 -5.20 -5.51
C GLU A 36 5.14 -4.28 -4.29
N ILE A 37 3.92 -4.16 -3.75
CA ILE A 37 3.65 -3.43 -2.50
C ILE A 37 4.44 -4.04 -1.34
N GLU A 38 4.38 -5.37 -1.18
CA GLU A 38 5.12 -6.09 -0.14
C GLU A 38 6.64 -5.88 -0.28
N MET A 39 7.16 -6.06 -1.49
CA MET A 39 8.59 -5.89 -1.77
C MET A 39 9.08 -4.46 -1.47
N ARG A 40 8.27 -3.44 -1.74
CA ARG A 40 8.59 -2.03 -1.42
C ARG A 40 8.58 -1.78 0.09
N MET A 41 7.66 -2.42 0.82
CA MET A 41 7.63 -2.36 2.28
C MET A 41 8.90 -2.97 2.86
N GLU A 42 9.28 -4.16 2.42
CA GLU A 42 10.50 -4.85 2.88
C GLU A 42 11.78 -4.10 2.48
N HIS A 43 11.81 -3.46 1.31
CA HIS A 43 12.93 -2.63 0.86
C HIS A 43 12.86 -1.20 1.38
N GLY A 44 12.93 -1.07 2.71
CA GLY A 44 13.31 0.17 3.38
C GLY A 44 12.17 1.07 3.87
N ILE A 45 10.91 0.82 3.50
CA ILE A 45 9.78 1.56 4.09
C ILE A 45 9.45 0.99 5.48
N ALA A 46 9.39 -0.34 5.62
CA ALA A 46 9.06 -0.98 6.90
C ALA A 46 10.14 -0.80 7.99
N THR A 47 11.37 -0.49 7.60
CA THR A 47 12.48 -0.23 8.53
C THR A 47 12.66 1.24 8.87
N GLU A 48 11.94 2.14 8.20
CA GLU A 48 11.97 3.58 8.46
C GLU A 48 10.96 3.92 9.57
N PRO A 49 11.38 4.45 10.74
CA PRO A 49 10.50 4.69 11.88
C PRO A 49 9.29 5.58 11.57
N ARG A 50 9.45 6.55 10.66
CA ARG A 50 8.38 7.45 10.20
C ARG A 50 7.27 6.72 9.42
N CYS A 51 7.51 5.50 8.99
CA CYS A 51 6.59 4.67 8.20
C CYS A 51 6.02 3.49 9.00
N ALA A 52 6.25 3.43 10.32
CA ALA A 52 5.81 2.30 11.15
C ALA A 52 4.30 2.01 11.00
N ASP A 53 3.49 3.06 10.86
CA ASP A 53 2.04 2.97 10.73
C ASP A 53 1.57 2.40 9.38
N LEU A 54 2.45 2.33 8.36
CA LEU A 54 2.12 1.74 7.06
C LEU A 54 2.03 0.22 7.09
N ARG A 55 2.61 -0.43 8.11
CA ARG A 55 2.64 -1.90 8.21
C ARG A 55 1.26 -2.50 8.43
N GLY A 56 0.46 -1.91 9.32
CA GLY A 56 -0.89 -2.38 9.61
C GLY A 56 -1.82 -2.42 8.38
N PRO A 57 -1.95 -1.32 7.62
CA PRO A 57 -2.72 -1.31 6.38
C PRO A 57 -2.23 -2.30 5.32
N VAL A 58 -0.92 -2.52 5.22
CA VAL A 58 -0.36 -3.53 4.30
C VAL A 58 -0.71 -4.94 4.75
N ASP A 59 -0.58 -5.26 6.04
CA ASP A 59 -0.95 -6.58 6.57
C ASP A 59 -2.45 -6.85 6.37
N ALA A 60 -3.31 -5.85 6.56
CA ALA A 60 -4.74 -5.95 6.28
C ALA A 60 -5.04 -6.20 4.78
N LEU A 61 -4.28 -5.55 3.89
CA LEU A 61 -4.37 -5.77 2.44
C LEU A 61 -3.93 -7.19 2.06
N ARG A 62 -2.88 -7.72 2.69
CA ARG A 62 -2.42 -9.11 2.48
C ARG A 62 -3.51 -10.09 2.92
N GLU A 63 -4.04 -9.90 4.12
CA GLU A 63 -5.08 -10.78 4.68
C GLU A 63 -6.33 -10.84 3.80
N SER A 64 -6.78 -9.69 3.28
CA SER A 64 -7.99 -9.61 2.43
C SER A 64 -7.82 -10.31 1.07
N THR A 65 -6.58 -10.51 0.62
CA THR A 65 -6.28 -11.16 -0.68
C THR A 65 -6.00 -12.67 -0.56
N LEU A 66 -5.72 -13.19 0.63
CA LEU A 66 -5.48 -14.63 0.87
C LEU A 66 -6.74 -15.49 0.77
N THR A 67 -7.92 -14.91 0.96
CA THR A 67 -9.20 -15.62 0.85
C THR A 67 -10.12 -14.89 -0.14
N PRO A 68 -9.89 -14.99 -1.46
CA PRO A 68 -10.67 -14.25 -2.45
C PRO A 68 -12.13 -14.73 -2.46
N ARG A 69 -12.97 -14.06 -1.68
CA ARG A 69 -14.42 -14.12 -1.78
C ARG A 69 -14.85 -12.93 -2.61
N VAL A 70 -15.77 -13.12 -3.55
CA VAL A 70 -16.29 -12.05 -4.42
C VAL A 70 -16.77 -10.83 -3.62
N GLU A 71 -17.23 -11.04 -2.38
CA GLU A 71 -17.68 -10.03 -1.43
C GLU A 71 -16.54 -9.18 -0.81
N LEU A 72 -15.29 -9.64 -0.86
CA LEU A 72 -14.12 -9.00 -0.23
C LEU A 72 -13.37 -8.00 -1.13
N ASN A 73 -13.82 -7.82 -2.38
CA ASN A 73 -13.27 -6.77 -3.25
C ASN A 73 -13.50 -5.39 -2.63
N ALA A 74 -14.65 -5.15 -2.00
CA ALA A 74 -14.95 -3.90 -1.33
C ALA A 74 -14.03 -3.65 -0.12
N ASP A 75 -13.69 -4.68 0.64
CA ASP A 75 -12.80 -4.56 1.80
C ASP A 75 -11.35 -4.37 1.36
N THR A 76 -10.93 -5.05 0.29
CA THR A 76 -9.60 -4.85 -0.31
C THR A 76 -9.46 -3.43 -0.90
N ILE A 77 -10.51 -2.90 -1.55
CA ILE A 77 -10.53 -1.50 -2.02
C ILE A 77 -10.41 -0.53 -0.85
N ARG A 78 -11.14 -0.76 0.25
CA ARG A 78 -11.05 0.05 1.48
C ARG A 78 -9.68 -0.04 2.13
N ALA A 79 -9.02 -1.21 2.10
CA ALA A 79 -7.66 -1.38 2.57
C ALA A 79 -6.67 -0.56 1.72
N CYS A 80 -6.83 -0.56 0.39
CA CYS A 80 -6.05 0.30 -0.51
C CYS A 80 -6.25 1.79 -0.21
N GLU A 81 -7.48 2.24 0.09
CA GLU A 81 -7.77 3.63 0.47
C GLU A 81 -7.03 4.02 1.75
N LYS A 82 -7.17 3.22 2.81
CA LYS A 82 -6.46 3.45 4.08
C LYS A 82 -4.95 3.50 3.94
N LEU A 83 -4.38 2.61 3.11
CA LEU A 83 -2.94 2.61 2.87
C LEU A 83 -2.50 3.87 2.11
N LYS A 84 -3.29 4.34 1.15
CA LYS A 84 -3.01 5.59 0.43
C LYS A 84 -3.05 6.79 1.36
N ASP A 85 -4.08 6.89 2.21
CA ASP A 85 -4.22 7.98 3.18
C ASP A 85 -3.03 8.01 4.15
N ALA A 86 -2.65 6.84 4.69
CA ALA A 86 -1.48 6.76 5.58
C ALA A 86 -0.16 7.14 4.86
N VAL A 87 -0.01 6.80 3.59
CA VAL A 87 1.16 7.23 2.79
C VAL A 87 1.16 8.74 2.55
N GLU A 88 -0.01 9.34 2.28
CA GLU A 88 -0.15 10.80 2.15
C GLU A 88 0.18 11.51 3.46
N ASP A 89 -0.30 11.01 4.59
CA ASP A 89 0.01 11.54 5.92
C ASP A 89 1.52 11.56 6.18
N VAL A 90 2.23 10.47 5.86
CA VAL A 90 3.69 10.46 5.99
C VAL A 90 4.31 11.48 5.03
N LEU A 91 3.90 11.50 3.76
CA LEU A 91 4.42 12.44 2.74
C LEU A 91 4.25 13.91 3.14
N SER A 92 3.15 14.26 3.81
CA SER A 92 2.89 15.62 4.31
C SER A 92 3.80 16.04 5.46
N ASN A 93 4.41 15.08 6.17
CA ASN A 93 5.27 15.31 7.32
C ASN A 93 6.79 15.32 7.00
N ILE A 94 7.18 15.01 5.77
CA ILE A 94 8.57 15.03 5.27
C ILE A 94 8.82 16.17 4.26
N GLY A 95 7.93 17.16 4.25
CA GLY A 95 8.03 18.40 3.48
C GLY A 95 8.75 19.51 4.22
#